data_AF-A0A497G5T8-F1
#
_entry.id   AF-A0A497G5T8-F1
#
_cell.length_a   1.000
_cell.length_b   1.000
_cell.length_c   1.000
_cell.angle_alpha   90.00
_cell.angle_beta   90.00
_cell.angle_gamma   90.00
#
_symmetry.space_group_name_H-M   'P 1'
#
loop_
_entity.id
_entity.type
_entity.pdbx_description
1 polymer ?
#
loop_
_entity_poly.entity_id
_entity_poly.type
_entity_poly.pdbx_seq_one_letter_code
_entity_poly.pdbx_strand_id
1 'polypeptide(L)'
;YQLFKVEYKGLVHYPVWELTYRYEGESYAGYVDGATGVVILAEHPLSIKGKVSQALLAALFVLAGVASSLIVASQSWGSLSGIGALLGMLAGVVSAFPLLTRSIRRKVRASEIRVIREEEPKIPLGLTSSLAVRL
;
A
#
# COMPACT_ATOMS: atom_id res chain seq x y z
N TYR A 1 13.66 32.63 -3.95
CA TYR A 1 12.75 31.64 -4.54
C TYR A 1 12.79 31.79 -6.06
N GLN A 2 13.18 30.75 -6.80
CA GLN A 2 13.03 30.74 -8.25
C GLN A 2 11.56 30.41 -8.56
N LEU A 3 10.85 31.37 -9.13
CA LEU A 3 9.48 31.18 -9.62
C LEU A 3 9.55 30.35 -10.90
N PHE A 4 9.15 29.09 -10.84
CA PHE A 4 8.95 28.29 -12.05
C PHE A 4 7.79 28.90 -12.84
N LYS A 5 8.11 29.42 -14.03
CA LYS A 5 7.10 29.94 -14.96
C LYS A 5 6.43 28.75 -15.64
N VAL A 6 5.27 28.36 -15.15
CA VAL A 6 4.44 27.32 -15.79
C VAL A 6 3.66 27.97 -16.93
N GLU A 7 4.08 27.68 -18.17
CA GLU A 7 3.34 28.08 -19.37
C GLU A 7 2.56 26.88 -19.91
N TYR A 8 1.23 27.00 -19.93
CA TYR A 8 0.36 26.02 -20.57
C TYR A 8 0.56 26.09 -22.09
N LYS A 9 1.33 25.15 -22.64
CA LYS A 9 1.67 25.13 -24.08
C LYS A 9 0.57 24.57 -24.99
N GLY A 10 -0.45 23.93 -24.44
CA GLY A 10 -1.61 23.46 -25.21
C GLY A 10 -2.42 22.38 -24.51
N LEU A 11 -3.61 22.12 -25.04
CA LEU A 11 -4.44 20.98 -24.66
C LEU A 11 -3.95 19.75 -25.41
N VAL A 12 -3.45 18.75 -24.69
CA VAL A 12 -3.07 17.45 -25.28
C VAL A 12 -4.26 16.50 -25.14
N HIS A 13 -4.80 16.03 -26.25
CA HIS A 13 -5.75 14.92 -26.25
C HIS A 13 -4.96 13.63 -26.23
N TYR A 14 -5.05 12.91 -25.11
CA TYR A 14 -4.31 11.69 -24.89
C TYR A 14 -5.28 10.49 -24.96
N PRO A 15 -5.12 9.57 -25.92
CA PRO A 15 -6.01 8.43 -26.05
C PRO A 15 -5.79 7.45 -24.90
N VAL A 16 -6.86 7.14 -24.16
CA VAL A 16 -6.83 6.15 -23.07
C VAL A 16 -7.90 5.10 -23.34
N TRP A 17 -7.52 3.83 -23.27
CA TRP A 17 -8.46 2.72 -23.29
C TRP A 17 -8.82 2.31 -21.87
N GLU A 18 -10.13 2.21 -21.60
CA GLU A 18 -10.66 1.66 -20.36
C GLU A 18 -11.12 0.23 -20.60
N LEU A 19 -10.64 -0.70 -19.77
CA LEU A 19 -11.03 -2.09 -19.79
C LEU A 19 -11.76 -2.42 -18.48
N THR A 20 -12.93 -3.03 -18.57
CA THR A 20 -13.66 -3.54 -17.40
C THR A 20 -13.99 -5.01 -17.60
N TYR A 21 -13.70 -5.84 -16.60
CA TYR A 21 -14.07 -7.25 -16.61
C TYR A 21 -14.61 -7.69 -15.23
N ARG A 22 -15.34 -8.80 -15.20
CA ARG A 22 -15.87 -9.39 -13.97
C ARG A 22 -15.24 -10.75 -13.71
N TYR A 23 -14.85 -10.99 -12.47
CA TYR A 23 -14.29 -12.27 -12.02
C TYR A 23 -14.68 -12.53 -10.56
N GLU A 24 -15.19 -13.72 -10.26
CA GLU A 24 -15.67 -14.12 -8.92
C GLU A 24 -16.64 -13.11 -8.28
N GLY A 25 -17.55 -12.53 -9.07
CA GLY A 25 -18.52 -11.54 -8.59
C GLY A 25 -17.96 -10.13 -8.35
N GLU A 26 -16.66 -9.93 -8.57
CA GLU A 26 -15.98 -8.63 -8.46
C GLU A 26 -15.72 -8.03 -9.85
N SER A 27 -15.93 -6.72 -10.01
CA SER A 27 -15.51 -5.98 -11.21
C SER A 27 -14.09 -5.46 -11.06
N TYR A 28 -13.29 -5.54 -12.11
CA TYR A 28 -11.91 -5.05 -12.17
C TYR A 28 -11.78 -4.10 -13.35
N ALA A 29 -11.00 -3.04 -13.17
CA ALA A 29 -10.75 -2.03 -14.19
C ALA A 29 -9.27 -1.96 -14.57
N GLY A 30 -8.99 -1.53 -15.80
CA GLY A 30 -7.66 -1.21 -16.26
C GLY A 30 -7.68 -0.03 -17.23
N TYR A 31 -6.61 0.75 -17.21
CA TYR A 31 -6.38 1.89 -18.09
C TYR A 31 -5.07 1.70 -18.82
N VAL A 32 -5.11 1.84 -20.13
CA VAL A 32 -3.98 1.63 -21.02
C VAL A 32 -3.84 2.85 -21.93
N ASP A 33 -2.60 3.31 -22.13
CA ASP A 33 -2.30 4.32 -23.15
C ASP A 33 -2.66 3.76 -24.53
N GLY A 34 -3.62 4.38 -25.20
CA GLY A 34 -4.09 3.95 -26.51
C GLY A 34 -3.08 4.19 -27.64
N ALA A 35 -2.05 5.00 -27.43
CA ALA A 35 -0.99 5.26 -28.39
C ALA A 35 0.19 4.30 -28.22
N THR A 36 0.63 4.03 -26.98
CA THR A 36 1.83 3.22 -26.71
C THR A 36 1.53 1.81 -26.20
N GLY A 37 0.32 1.54 -25.73
CA GLY A 37 -0.05 0.28 -25.10
C GLY A 37 0.43 0.13 -23.64
N VAL A 38 1.05 1.16 -23.06
CA VAL A 38 1.55 1.15 -21.67
C VAL A 38 0.38 1.04 -20.69
N VAL A 39 0.49 0.13 -19.71
CA VAL A 39 -0.51 0.00 -18.64
C VAL A 39 -0.34 1.11 -17.61
N ILE A 40 -1.27 2.07 -17.64
CA ILE A 40 -1.35 3.17 -16.68
C ILE A 40 -1.78 2.62 -15.32
N LEU A 41 -2.78 1.74 -15.30
CA LEU A 41 -3.29 1.08 -14.09
C LEU A 41 -3.97 -0.23 -14.50
N ALA A 42 -3.77 -1.30 -13.74
CA ALA A 42 -4.54 -2.52 -13.87
C ALA A 42 -4.96 -3.05 -12.51
N GLU A 43 -6.25 -3.28 -12.32
CA GLU A 43 -6.79 -4.02 -11.19
C GLU A 43 -6.88 -5.50 -11.54
N HIS A 44 -6.39 -6.34 -10.63
CA HIS A 44 -6.43 -7.80 -10.80
C HIS A 44 -6.63 -8.53 -9.48
N PRO A 45 -7.17 -9.77 -9.51
CA PRO A 45 -7.25 -10.59 -8.32
C PRO A 45 -5.84 -10.92 -7.79
N LEU A 46 -5.68 -10.95 -6.47
CA LEU A 46 -4.47 -11.50 -5.88
C LEU A 46 -4.42 -13.02 -6.14
N SER A 47 -3.30 -13.50 -6.66
CA SER A 47 -3.14 -14.92 -6.97
C SER A 47 -3.28 -15.79 -5.71
N ILE A 48 -3.86 -16.98 -5.85
CA ILE A 48 -4.02 -17.93 -4.73
C ILE A 48 -2.64 -18.23 -4.11
N LYS A 49 -1.62 -18.46 -4.93
CA LYS A 49 -0.23 -18.65 -4.46
C LYS A 49 0.29 -17.47 -3.64
N GLY A 50 -0.03 -16.24 -4.05
CA GLY A 50 0.30 -15.01 -3.31
C GLY A 50 -0.43 -14.92 -1.97
N LYS A 51 -1.72 -15.26 -1.92
CA LYS A 51 -2.51 -15.32 -0.68
C LYS A 51 -1.93 -16.34 0.30
N VAL A 52 -1.64 -17.56 -0.17
CA VAL A 52 -1.11 -18.66 0.63
C VAL A 52 0.28 -18.33 1.18
N SER A 53 1.19 -17.81 0.35
CA SER A 53 2.54 -17.42 0.80
C SER A 53 2.51 -16.33 1.88
N GLN A 54 1.64 -15.32 1.75
CA GLN A 54 1.47 -14.30 2.77
C GLN A 54 0.87 -14.84 4.07
N ALA A 55 -0.11 -15.73 3.98
CA ALA A 55 -0.70 -16.38 5.15
C ALA A 55 0.31 -17.26 5.90
N LEU A 56 1.12 -18.03 5.17
CA LEU A 56 2.19 -18.85 5.77
C LEU A 56 3.25 -17.99 6.45
N LEU A 57 3.66 -16.89 5.83
CA LEU A 57 4.65 -15.99 6.41
C LEU A 57 4.10 -15.27 7.66
N ALA A 58 2.82 -14.88 7.63
CA ALA A 58 2.14 -14.34 8.81
C ALA A 58 2.09 -15.36 9.96
N ALA A 59 1.75 -16.63 9.67
CA ALA A 59 1.76 -17.70 10.66
C ALA A 59 3.16 -17.92 11.25
N LEU A 60 4.21 -17.86 10.43
CA LEU A 60 5.59 -17.98 10.90
C LEU A 60 5.96 -16.85 11.87
N PHE A 61 5.56 -15.61 11.61
CA PHE A 61 5.81 -14.51 12.55
C PHE A 61 5.07 -14.66 13.88
N VAL A 62 3.82 -15.13 13.86
CA VAL A 62 3.08 -15.45 15.08
C VAL A 62 3.79 -16.55 15.87
N LEU A 63 4.17 -17.65 15.21
CA LEU A 63 4.89 -18.76 15.84
C LEU A 63 6.24 -18.32 16.43
N ALA A 64 6.99 -17.47 15.72
CA ALA A 64 8.24 -16.91 16.22
C ALA A 64 8.02 -16.04 17.47
N GLY A 65 6.97 -15.23 17.49
CA GLY A 65 6.60 -14.43 18.67
C GLY A 65 6.20 -15.30 19.87
N VAL A 66 5.40 -16.35 19.64
CA VAL A 66 5.02 -17.33 20.68
C VAL A 66 6.24 -18.07 21.20
N ALA A 67 7.12 -18.57 20.33
CA ALA A 67 8.34 -19.25 20.72
C ALA A 67 9.25 -18.33 21.54
N SER A 68 9.42 -17.08 21.11
CA SER A 68 10.19 -16.07 21.85
C SER A 68 9.59 -15.80 23.23
N SER A 69 8.26 -15.67 23.31
CA SER A 69 7.53 -15.50 24.57
C SER A 69 7.76 -16.67 25.53
N LEU A 70 7.72 -17.91 25.03
CA LEU A 70 7.94 -19.12 25.85
C LEU A 70 9.37 -19.20 26.36
N ILE A 71 10.36 -18.85 25.54
CA ILE A 71 11.78 -18.81 25.92
C ILE A 71 12.01 -17.77 27.03
N VAL A 72 11.42 -16.58 26.89
CA VAL A 72 11.55 -15.52 27.91
C VAL A 72 10.87 -15.93 29.22
N ALA A 73 9.69 -16.55 29.14
CA ALA A 73 8.96 -17.02 30.30
C ALA A 73 9.68 -18.15 31.05
N SER A 74 10.37 -19.05 30.34
CA SER A 74 11.06 -20.20 30.96
C SER A 74 12.37 -19.83 31.66
N GLN A 75 13.01 -18.74 31.27
CA GLN A 75 14.34 -18.33 31.76
C GLN A 75 14.29 -17.37 32.97
N SER A 76 13.13 -16.83 33.34
CA SER A 76 13.07 -15.67 34.25
C SER A 76 12.07 -15.82 35.39
N TRP A 77 12.59 -15.94 36.63
CA TRP A 77 11.83 -16.06 37.89
C TRP A 77 11.37 -14.72 38.52
N GLY A 78 11.01 -13.71 37.71
CA GLY A 78 10.63 -12.39 38.24
C GLY A 78 9.56 -11.67 37.42
N SER A 79 8.91 -10.66 38.02
CA SER A 79 7.80 -9.90 37.41
C SER A 79 8.10 -9.29 36.02
N LEU A 80 9.38 -9.09 35.67
CA LEU A 80 9.80 -8.57 34.37
C LEU A 80 9.71 -9.62 33.25
N SER A 81 9.66 -10.91 33.58
CA SER A 81 9.54 -12.00 32.61
C SER A 81 8.19 -12.01 31.90
N GLY A 82 7.12 -11.74 32.66
CA GLY A 82 5.77 -11.63 32.12
C GLY A 82 5.65 -10.51 31.09
N ILE A 83 6.29 -9.37 31.36
CA ILE A 83 6.31 -8.22 30.42
C ILE A 83 7.11 -8.59 29.17
N GLY A 84 8.30 -9.18 29.31
CA GLY A 84 9.12 -9.59 28.16
C GLY A 84 8.43 -10.65 27.29
N ALA A 85 7.74 -11.61 27.91
CA ALA A 85 6.96 -12.63 27.21
C ALA A 85 5.81 -12.00 26.41
N LEU A 86 5.03 -11.11 27.04
CA LEU A 86 3.95 -10.36 26.37
C LEU A 86 4.48 -9.54 25.18
N LEU A 87 5.61 -8.85 25.35
CA LEU A 87 6.23 -8.08 24.27
C LEU A 87 6.68 -8.97 23.10
N GLY A 88 7.24 -10.16 23.38
CA GLY A 88 7.59 -11.13 22.35
C GLY A 88 6.38 -11.62 21.56
N MET A 89 5.27 -11.92 22.24
CA MET A 89 4.02 -12.31 21.59
C MET A 89 3.45 -11.16 20.74
N LEU A 90 3.40 -9.94 21.29
CA LEU A 90 2.90 -8.76 20.60
C LEU A 90 3.73 -8.43 19.36
N ALA A 91 5.06 -8.52 19.43
CA ALA A 91 5.94 -8.29 18.29
C ALA A 91 5.63 -9.26 17.13
N GLY A 92 5.37 -10.54 17.42
CA GLY A 92 4.97 -11.53 16.42
C GLY A 92 3.63 -11.18 15.75
N VAL A 93 2.63 -10.80 16.55
CA VAL A 93 1.30 -10.41 16.04
C VAL A 93 1.36 -9.15 15.18
N VAL A 94 2.04 -8.10 15.67
CA VAL A 94 2.20 -6.83 14.95
C VAL A 94 2.93 -7.05 13.61
N SER A 95 3.95 -7.90 13.60
CA SER A 95 4.70 -8.24 12.37
C SER A 95 3.86 -9.03 11.36
N ALA A 96 2.95 -9.90 11.85
CA ALA A 96 2.07 -10.69 11.00
C ALA A 96 0.91 -9.89 10.38
N PHE A 97 0.47 -8.80 11.03
CA PHE A 97 -0.71 -8.02 10.65
C PHE A 97 -0.74 -7.52 9.19
N PRO A 98 0.30 -6.86 8.64
CA PRO A 98 0.27 -6.40 7.25
C PRO A 98 0.22 -7.54 6.23
N LEU A 99 0.76 -8.71 6.58
CA LEU A 99 0.72 -9.90 5.71
C LEU A 99 -0.66 -10.55 5.73
N LEU A 100 -1.29 -10.61 6.90
CA LEU A 100 -2.64 -11.16 7.05
C LEU A 100 -3.68 -10.29 6.34
N THR A 101 -3.57 -8.97 6.46
CA THR A 101 -4.46 -8.03 5.75
C THR A 101 -4.30 -8.15 4.24
N ARG A 102 -3.07 -8.35 3.75
CA ARG A 102 -2.80 -8.51 2.32
C ARG A 102 -3.27 -9.86 1.78
N SER A 103 -3.24 -10.93 2.58
CA SER A 103 -3.68 -12.27 2.15
C SER A 103 -5.20 -12.35 1.93
N ILE A 104 -5.98 -11.53 2.65
CA ILE A 104 -7.43 -11.43 2.51
C ILE A 104 -7.83 -10.50 1.36
N ARG A 105 -6.92 -9.63 0.91
CA ARG A 105 -7.22 -8.64 -0.12
C ARG A 105 -7.55 -9.30 -1.46
N ARG A 106 -8.72 -9.00 -2.00
CA ARG A 106 -9.16 -9.53 -3.31
C ARG A 106 -8.54 -8.77 -4.48
N LYS A 107 -8.64 -7.43 -4.47
CA LYS A 107 -8.15 -6.57 -5.56
C LYS A 107 -6.76 -6.01 -5.29
N VAL A 108 -5.91 -6.08 -6.30
CA VAL A 108 -4.55 -5.52 -6.32
C VAL A 108 -4.41 -4.61 -7.52
N ARG A 109 -3.59 -3.57 -7.38
CA ARG A 109 -3.28 -2.62 -8.44
C ARG A 109 -1.84 -2.82 -8.91
N ALA A 110 -1.67 -2.83 -10.23
CA ALA A 110 -0.38 -2.79 -10.91
C ALA A 110 -0.34 -1.57 -11.84
N SER A 111 0.87 -1.06 -12.11
CA SER A 111 1.11 0.02 -13.06
C SER A 111 2.54 -0.11 -13.57
N GLU A 112 2.76 0.14 -14.86
CA GLU A 112 4.09 0.24 -15.44
C GLU A 112 4.66 1.65 -15.28
N ILE A 113 3.80 2.64 -15.06
CA ILE A 113 4.19 4.03 -14.85
C ILE A 113 4.66 4.18 -13.41
N ARG A 114 5.97 4.39 -13.25
CA ARG A 114 6.52 4.84 -11.97
C ARG A 114 6.11 6.28 -11.76
N VAL A 115 5.04 6.50 -10.99
CA VAL A 115 4.70 7.83 -10.49
C VAL A 115 5.83 8.25 -9.55
N ILE A 116 6.72 9.12 -10.03
CA ILE A 116 7.61 9.89 -9.15
C ILE A 116 6.66 10.75 -8.33
N ARG A 117 6.47 10.42 -7.06
CA ARG A 117 5.66 11.22 -6.15
C ARG A 117 6.36 12.58 -6.03
N GLU A 118 5.89 13.58 -6.78
CA GLU A 118 6.27 14.96 -6.53
C GLU A 118 5.87 15.30 -5.10
N GLU A 119 6.82 15.79 -4.30
CA GLU A 119 6.51 16.33 -2.99
C GLU A 119 5.51 17.46 -3.18
N GLU A 120 4.33 17.36 -2.54
CA GLU A 120 3.38 18.47 -2.50
C GLU A 120 4.14 19.70 -2.00
N PRO A 121 4.19 20.80 -2.77
CA PRO A 121 4.83 22.01 -2.28
C PRO A 121 4.10 22.44 -1.02
N LYS A 122 4.82 22.50 0.11
CA LYS A 122 4.29 23.03 1.37
C LYS A 122 3.95 24.51 1.15
N ILE A 123 2.70 24.79 0.78
CA ILE A 123 2.21 26.16 0.66
C ILE A 123 2.14 26.72 2.10
N PRO A 124 2.92 27.76 2.45
CA PRO A 124 2.80 28.38 3.77
C PRO A 124 1.39 28.97 3.92
N LEU A 125 0.75 28.68 5.05
CA LEU A 125 -0.64 29.03 5.40
C LEU A 125 -1.00 30.53 5.40
N GLY A 126 -0.14 31.41 4.87
CA GLY A 126 -0.35 32.87 4.82
C GLY A 126 -0.76 33.46 3.47
N LEU A 127 -0.87 32.66 2.40
CA LEU A 127 -1.14 33.17 1.03
C LEU A 127 -2.55 32.86 0.50
N THR A 128 -3.41 32.23 1.29
CA THR A 128 -4.75 31.78 0.86
C THR A 128 -5.79 32.89 0.71
N SER A 129 -5.50 34.16 1.07
CA SER A 129 -6.53 35.21 1.06
C SER A 129 -6.67 36.02 -0.23
N SER A 130 -5.83 35.81 -1.27
CA SER A 130 -5.87 36.67 -2.47
C SER A 130 -6.22 35.99 -3.80
N LEU A 131 -6.36 34.67 -3.83
CA LEU A 131 -6.78 33.95 -5.04
C LEU A 131 -8.19 33.38 -4.89
N ALA A 132 -9.13 34.26 -4.57
CA ALA A 132 -10.53 34.06 -4.94
C ALA A 132 -10.66 34.33 -6.44
N VAL A 133 -10.31 33.34 -7.27
CA VAL A 133 -10.73 33.33 -8.67
C VAL A 133 -12.24 33.10 -8.65
N ARG A 134 -12.99 34.18 -8.90
CA ARG A 134 -14.40 34.12 -9.23
C ARG A 134 -14.54 33.29 -10.51
N LEU A 135 -15.16 32.13 -10.40
CA LEU A 135 -15.96 31.54 -11.47
C LEU A 135 -17.37 32.11 -11.38
#